data_AF-A0A843LJK4-F1
#
_entry.id   AF-A0A843LJK4-F1
#
_cell.length_a   1.000
_cell.length_b   1.000
_cell.length_c   1.000
_cell.angle_alpha   90.00
_cell.angle_beta   90.00
_cell.angle_gamma   90.00
#
_symmetry.space_group_name_H-M   'P 1'
#
loop_
_entity.id
_entity.type
_entity.pdbx_description
1 polymer ?
#
loop_
_entity_poly.entity_id
_entity_poly.type
_entity_poly.pdbx_seq_one_letter_code
_entity_poly.pdbx_strand_id
1 'polypeptide(L)'
;GAEPPYPVPYEFIQFKGRGQMHKSTGNVVTGTDALLITPAPVLAFSVLRYNPERHIDYDPGMGILDIVDEYDKVEALYFNGGADEKERDLLRAYELAQPSGVRSRLPLQVPYRHLVSVAQIADTFEGAVAVLKRSMSIPEISEEDMEVLKQRLNCVRHWLNAFAPEEVLFTVSPERPDVELTEAERAYVQALRERLEGIEWTGDRIHDAIYETAKAMGMQPKACFQALYRLFIARTSGPRLGFFLSTLDRGFVLKRLAEA
;
A
#
# COMPACT_ATOMS: atom_id res chain seq x y z
N GLY A 1 -11.67 13.50 51.97
CA GLY A 1 -11.45 14.06 50.63
C GLY A 1 -10.19 13.43 50.08
N ALA A 2 -10.27 12.82 48.91
CA ALA A 2 -9.10 12.27 48.23
C ALA A 2 -8.51 13.32 47.28
N GLU A 3 -7.20 13.23 47.03
CA GLU A 3 -6.51 14.05 46.04
C GLU A 3 -7.02 13.70 44.63
N PRO A 4 -7.34 14.69 43.77
CA PRO A 4 -7.85 14.41 42.44
C PRO A 4 -6.77 13.79 41.55
N PRO A 5 -7.16 12.96 40.55
CA PRO A 5 -6.22 12.42 39.59
C PRO A 5 -5.59 13.55 38.75
N TYR A 6 -4.36 13.32 38.30
CA TYR A 6 -3.67 14.27 37.41
C TYR A 6 -4.38 14.35 36.05
N PRO A 7 -4.81 15.54 35.59
CA PRO A 7 -5.47 15.70 34.31
C PRO A 7 -4.46 15.70 33.15
N VAL A 8 -4.75 14.96 32.09
CA VAL A 8 -4.00 15.00 30.83
C VAL A 8 -4.96 15.54 29.75
N PRO A 9 -4.90 16.83 29.40
CA PRO A 9 -5.75 17.37 28.34
C PRO A 9 -5.36 16.75 26.98
N TYR A 10 -6.34 16.54 26.12
CA TYR A 10 -6.13 16.05 24.77
C TYR A 10 -7.05 16.76 23.77
N GLU A 11 -6.55 16.97 22.56
CA GLU A 11 -7.27 17.55 21.44
C GLU A 11 -8.07 16.51 20.67
N PHE A 12 -8.94 16.99 19.78
CA PHE A 12 -9.86 16.15 19.03
C PHE A 12 -9.17 15.41 17.87
N ILE A 13 -9.70 14.22 17.57
CA ILE A 13 -9.50 13.56 16.27
C ILE A 13 -10.59 14.08 15.33
N GLN A 14 -10.18 14.63 14.19
CA GLN A 14 -11.06 15.24 13.21
C GLN A 14 -10.87 14.62 11.83
N PHE A 15 -11.86 14.75 10.94
CA PHE A 15 -11.70 14.27 9.57
C PHE A 15 -10.87 15.26 8.75
N LYS A 16 -9.85 14.73 8.08
CA LYS A 16 -9.01 15.52 7.17
C LYS A 16 -9.88 16.26 6.14
N GLY A 17 -9.81 17.59 6.14
CA GLY A 17 -10.57 18.44 5.21
C GLY A 17 -12.07 18.58 5.49
N ARG A 18 -12.62 17.94 6.54
CA ARG A 18 -14.04 18.04 6.91
C ARG A 18 -14.30 18.56 8.33
N GLY A 19 -13.24 18.78 9.12
CA GLY A 19 -13.34 19.29 10.49
C GLY A 19 -13.82 18.21 11.47
N GLN A 20 -14.35 18.63 12.63
CA GLN A 20 -14.74 17.73 13.71
C GLN A 20 -15.83 16.73 13.29
N MET A 21 -15.79 15.53 13.88
CA MET A 21 -16.73 14.45 13.57
C MET A 21 -18.16 14.80 14.02
N HIS A 22 -18.99 15.30 13.09
CA HIS A 22 -20.42 15.47 13.32
C HIS A 22 -21.22 14.33 12.65
N LYS A 23 -22.12 13.68 13.41
CA LYS A 23 -22.95 12.57 12.94
C LYS A 23 -23.83 12.87 11.70
N SER A 24 -23.93 14.12 11.28
CA SER A 24 -24.91 14.60 10.29
C SER A 24 -24.39 14.75 8.85
N THR A 25 -23.12 14.45 8.54
CA THR A 25 -22.51 14.75 7.22
C THR A 25 -22.25 13.55 6.30
N GLY A 26 -22.70 12.34 6.64
CA GLY A 26 -22.67 11.16 5.76
C GLY A 26 -21.35 10.37 5.81
N ASN A 27 -21.48 9.03 5.87
CA ASN A 27 -20.46 8.00 6.12
C ASN A 27 -19.42 8.39 7.17
N VAL A 28 -19.87 8.43 8.42
CA VAL A 28 -18.99 8.57 9.58
C VAL A 28 -18.26 7.25 9.80
N VAL A 29 -16.94 7.26 9.70
CA VAL A 29 -16.11 6.11 10.10
C VAL A 29 -16.24 5.95 11.60
N THR A 30 -16.77 4.82 12.05
CA THR A 30 -16.85 4.49 13.47
C THR A 30 -15.51 3.98 13.98
N GLY A 31 -15.33 3.93 15.31
CA GLY A 31 -14.14 3.28 15.89
C GLY A 31 -14.02 1.80 15.49
N THR A 32 -15.16 1.12 15.29
CA THR A 32 -15.20 -0.24 14.78
C THR A 32 -14.73 -0.30 13.33
N ASP A 33 -15.18 0.62 12.48
CA ASP A 33 -14.72 0.68 11.08
C ASP A 33 -13.22 0.94 11.01
N ALA A 34 -12.70 1.86 11.83
CA ALA A 34 -11.27 2.15 11.90
C ALA A 34 -10.44 0.91 12.25
N LEU A 35 -10.90 0.09 13.19
CA LEU A 35 -10.27 -1.19 13.56
C LEU A 35 -10.40 -2.28 12.49
N LEU A 36 -11.47 -2.25 11.69
CA LEU A 36 -11.65 -3.19 10.59
C LEU A 36 -10.73 -2.86 9.41
N ILE A 37 -10.46 -1.58 9.13
CA ILE A 37 -9.69 -1.14 7.95
C ILE A 37 -8.20 -0.88 8.23
N THR A 38 -7.81 -0.76 9.50
CA THR A 38 -6.44 -0.48 9.92
C THR A 38 -5.99 -1.52 10.94
N PRO A 39 -4.79 -2.13 10.79
CA PRO A 39 -4.26 -3.02 11.81
C PRO A 39 -4.20 -2.32 13.17
N ALA A 40 -4.62 -2.99 14.24
CA ALA A 40 -4.78 -2.36 15.56
C ALA A 40 -3.51 -1.65 16.09
N PRO A 41 -2.29 -2.22 15.96
CA PRO A 41 -1.07 -1.51 16.34
C PRO A 41 -0.82 -0.24 15.50
N VAL A 42 -1.17 -0.26 14.22
CA VAL A 42 -1.05 0.92 13.34
C VAL A 42 -2.04 2.01 13.77
N LEU A 43 -3.27 1.63 14.10
CA LEU A 43 -4.27 2.59 14.59
C LEU A 43 -3.82 3.22 15.92
N ALA A 44 -3.31 2.43 16.86
CA ALA A 44 -2.74 2.95 18.11
C ALA A 44 -1.56 3.89 17.85
N PHE A 45 -0.62 3.49 16.99
CA PHE A 45 0.52 4.30 16.59
C PHE A 45 0.10 5.64 15.97
N SER A 46 -0.95 5.64 15.14
CA SER A 46 -1.49 6.85 14.50
C SER A 46 -1.91 7.93 15.49
N VAL A 47 -2.31 7.51 16.71
CA VAL A 47 -2.69 8.41 17.80
C VAL A 47 -1.48 8.77 18.64
N LEU A 48 -0.71 7.77 19.06
CA LEU A 48 0.39 7.93 20.03
C LEU A 48 1.59 8.71 19.49
N ARG A 49 1.73 8.85 18.17
CA ARG A 49 2.80 9.64 17.54
C ARG A 49 2.61 11.15 17.67
N TYR A 50 1.44 11.61 18.13
CA TYR A 50 1.15 13.02 18.33
C TYR A 50 1.22 13.40 19.81
N ASN A 51 1.67 14.62 20.08
CA ASN A 51 1.48 15.24 21.39
C ASN A 51 -0.04 15.38 21.65
N PRO A 52 -0.56 15.01 22.83
CA PRO A 52 -1.99 15.12 23.17
C PRO A 52 -2.61 16.50 22.88
N GLU A 53 -1.82 17.59 22.97
CA GLU A 53 -2.29 18.96 22.69
C GLU A 53 -2.46 19.28 21.19
N ARG A 54 -2.23 18.31 20.29
CA ARG A 54 -2.40 18.48 18.85
C ARG A 54 -3.62 17.70 18.36
N HIS A 55 -4.41 18.35 17.50
CA HIS A 55 -5.46 17.66 16.78
C HIS A 55 -4.87 16.61 15.83
N ILE A 56 -5.64 15.54 15.60
CA ILE A 56 -5.27 14.46 14.69
C ILE A 56 -6.20 14.50 13.49
N ASP A 57 -5.63 14.68 12.30
CA ASP A 57 -6.37 14.58 11.05
C ASP A 57 -6.45 13.12 10.60
N TYR A 58 -7.61 12.52 10.82
CA TYR A 58 -7.91 11.16 10.40
C TYR A 58 -8.48 11.15 8.97
N ASP A 59 -7.85 10.35 8.11
CA ASP A 59 -8.26 10.14 6.72
C ASP A 59 -8.47 8.63 6.48
N PRO A 60 -9.74 8.17 6.41
CA PRO A 60 -10.08 6.77 6.21
C PRO A 60 -9.86 6.29 4.77
N GLY A 61 -9.59 7.20 3.83
CA GLY A 61 -9.31 6.89 2.44
C GLY A 61 -7.84 6.56 2.26
N MET A 62 -7.13 7.40 1.50
CA MET A 62 -5.72 7.16 1.17
C MET A 62 -4.79 7.30 2.38
N GLY A 63 -5.19 8.07 3.39
CA GLY A 63 -4.40 8.22 4.63
C GLY A 63 -4.13 6.91 5.37
N ILE A 64 -4.97 5.88 5.21
CA ILE A 64 -4.70 4.54 5.75
C ILE A 64 -3.44 3.93 5.13
N LEU A 65 -3.24 4.12 3.82
CA LEU A 65 -2.03 3.61 3.16
C LEU A 65 -0.79 4.37 3.61
N ASP A 66 -0.92 5.67 3.88
CA ASP A 66 0.19 6.51 4.33
C ASP A 66 0.62 6.15 5.76
N ILE A 67 -0.33 5.97 6.68
CA ILE A 67 -0.01 5.65 8.07
C ILE A 67 0.55 4.25 8.25
N VAL A 68 0.10 3.27 7.46
CA VAL A 68 0.69 1.92 7.49
C VAL A 68 2.11 1.95 6.93
N ASP A 69 2.36 2.66 5.82
CA ASP A 69 3.71 2.78 5.27
C ASP A 69 4.66 3.53 6.23
N GLU A 70 4.16 4.51 6.99
CA GLU A 70 4.94 5.18 8.02
C GLU A 70 5.22 4.26 9.22
N TYR A 71 4.20 3.54 9.70
CA TYR A 71 4.37 2.54 10.75
C TYR A 71 5.42 1.48 10.36
N ASP A 72 5.33 0.94 9.14
CA ASP A 72 6.26 -0.08 8.64
C ASP A 72 7.71 0.46 8.62
N LYS A 73 7.90 1.73 8.23
CA LYS A 73 9.22 2.39 8.27
C LYS A 73 9.76 2.52 9.70
N VAL A 74 8.92 2.94 10.64
CA VAL A 74 9.32 3.08 12.05
C VAL A 74 9.61 1.71 12.67
N GLU A 75 8.82 0.69 12.33
CA GLU A 75 9.07 -0.69 12.74
C GLU A 75 10.40 -1.22 12.17
N ALA A 76 10.68 -0.97 10.90
CA ALA A 76 11.97 -1.33 10.30
C ALA A 76 13.14 -0.61 10.98
N LEU A 77 12.98 0.67 11.30
CA LEU A 77 13.98 1.47 12.02
C LEU A 77 14.20 0.94 13.45
N TYR A 78 13.13 0.53 14.13
CA TYR A 78 13.19 -0.06 15.48
C TYR A 78 14.07 -1.32 15.50
N PHE A 79 13.84 -2.24 14.56
CA PHE A 79 14.55 -3.52 14.52
C PHE A 79 15.95 -3.44 13.89
N ASN A 80 16.15 -2.59 12.89
CA ASN A 80 17.42 -2.49 12.17
C ASN A 80 18.37 -1.45 12.80
N GLY A 81 17.86 -0.60 13.70
CA GLY A 81 18.59 0.53 14.26
C GLY A 81 18.80 1.66 13.24
N GLY A 82 19.65 2.62 13.60
CA GLY A 82 19.94 3.79 12.75
C GLY A 82 19.05 5.01 13.01
N ALA A 83 18.22 4.96 14.06
CA ALA A 83 17.37 6.08 14.44
C ALA A 83 18.18 7.27 14.95
N ASP A 84 17.85 8.47 14.45
CA ASP A 84 18.38 9.71 14.99
C ASP A 84 17.60 10.18 16.25
N GLU A 85 18.03 11.30 16.84
CA GLU A 85 17.37 11.83 18.03
C GLU A 85 15.91 12.27 17.77
N LYS A 86 15.59 12.66 16.53
CA LYS A 86 14.25 13.13 16.15
C LYS A 86 13.27 11.98 16.00
N GLU A 87 13.76 10.77 15.74
CA GLU A 87 12.96 9.57 15.57
C GLU A 87 12.67 8.84 16.90
N ARG A 88 13.32 9.24 18.01
CA ARG A 88 13.14 8.60 19.33
C ARG A 88 11.70 8.57 19.81
N ASP A 89 10.97 9.67 19.65
CA ASP A 89 9.57 9.75 20.05
C ASP A 89 8.69 8.82 19.21
N LEU A 90 9.00 8.67 17.92
CA LEU A 90 8.29 7.74 17.03
C LEU A 90 8.57 6.28 17.39
N LEU A 91 9.83 5.94 17.70
CA LEU A 91 10.16 4.61 18.20
C LEU A 91 9.42 4.30 19.50
N ARG A 92 9.34 5.27 20.43
CA ARG A 92 8.61 5.09 21.68
C ARG A 92 7.10 4.93 21.43
N ALA A 93 6.53 5.70 20.51
CA ALA A 93 5.14 5.54 20.10
C ALA A 93 4.88 4.15 19.49
N TYR A 94 5.81 3.63 18.67
CA TYR A 94 5.74 2.28 18.12
C TYR A 94 5.70 1.22 19.23
N GLU A 95 6.58 1.32 20.24
CA GLU A 95 6.60 0.38 21.37
C GLU A 95 5.28 0.38 22.15
N LEU A 96 4.78 1.58 22.47
CA LEU A 96 3.53 1.76 23.22
C LEU A 96 2.30 1.30 22.43
N ALA A 97 2.37 1.32 21.10
CA ALA A 97 1.30 0.89 20.22
C ALA A 97 1.13 -0.63 20.17
N GLN A 98 2.06 -1.43 20.73
CA GLN A 98 1.99 -2.89 20.70
C GLN A 98 1.17 -3.45 21.88
N PRO A 99 -0.04 -4.01 21.64
CA PRO A 99 -0.91 -4.44 22.74
C PRO A 99 -0.34 -5.58 23.59
N SER A 100 0.52 -6.41 23.00
CA SER A 100 1.14 -7.58 23.64
C SER A 100 2.66 -7.44 23.81
N GLY A 101 3.18 -6.21 23.67
CA GLY A 101 4.61 -5.95 23.60
C GLY A 101 5.18 -6.12 22.19
N VAL A 102 6.40 -5.61 22.01
CA VAL A 102 7.11 -5.65 20.72
C VAL A 102 7.50 -7.09 20.38
N ARG A 103 7.42 -7.44 19.09
CA ARG A 103 7.85 -8.74 18.57
C ARG A 103 9.35 -8.95 18.78
N SER A 104 9.77 -10.21 18.77
CA SER A 104 11.20 -10.56 18.92
C SER A 104 12.04 -10.25 17.68
N ARG A 105 11.41 -10.06 16.51
CA ARG A 105 12.04 -9.76 15.24
C ARG A 105 11.11 -8.92 14.35
N LEU A 106 11.71 -8.29 13.33
CA LEU A 106 10.98 -7.61 12.26
C LEU A 106 10.08 -8.62 11.52
N PRO A 107 8.74 -8.39 11.47
CA PRO A 107 7.85 -9.24 10.68
C PRO A 107 8.04 -9.01 9.17
N LEU A 108 7.47 -9.89 8.36
CA LEU A 108 7.42 -9.73 6.92
C LEU A 108 6.62 -8.45 6.56
N GLN A 109 7.33 -7.44 6.07
CA GLN A 109 6.74 -6.19 5.62
C GLN A 109 6.45 -6.22 4.12
N VAL A 110 5.23 -6.62 3.78
CA VAL A 110 4.70 -6.39 2.43
C VAL A 110 4.26 -4.93 2.31
N PRO A 111 4.70 -4.16 1.30
CA PRO A 111 4.21 -2.80 1.10
C PRO A 111 2.67 -2.77 1.03
N TYR A 112 2.02 -1.91 1.81
CA TYR A 112 0.57 -1.99 1.98
C TYR A 112 -0.19 -1.73 0.67
N ARG A 113 0.34 -0.83 -0.17
CA ARG A 113 -0.13 -0.58 -1.54
C ARG A 113 -0.03 -1.80 -2.46
N HIS A 114 0.93 -2.70 -2.23
CA HIS A 114 1.00 -3.98 -2.95
C HIS A 114 -0.12 -4.91 -2.50
N LEU A 115 -0.38 -5.01 -1.19
CA LEU A 115 -1.50 -5.79 -0.66
C LEU A 115 -2.85 -5.33 -1.23
N VAL A 116 -3.05 -4.04 -1.46
CA VAL A 116 -4.23 -3.50 -2.16
C VAL A 116 -4.39 -4.10 -3.56
N SER A 117 -3.29 -4.28 -4.30
CA SER A 117 -3.33 -4.88 -5.65
C SER A 117 -3.57 -6.39 -5.56
N VAL A 118 -2.89 -7.07 -4.64
CA VAL A 118 -3.05 -8.51 -4.40
C VAL A 118 -4.49 -8.86 -3.99
N ALA A 119 -5.10 -8.07 -3.11
CA ALA A 119 -6.46 -8.30 -2.61
C ALA A 119 -7.53 -8.16 -3.71
N GLN A 120 -7.27 -7.39 -4.77
CA GLN A 120 -8.18 -7.24 -5.91
C GLN A 120 -8.01 -8.34 -6.97
N ILE A 121 -6.92 -9.11 -6.90
CA ILE A 121 -6.59 -10.19 -7.86
C ILE A 121 -6.84 -11.57 -7.26
N ALA A 122 -6.66 -11.72 -5.95
CA ALA A 122 -6.81 -12.98 -5.25
C ALA A 122 -8.00 -12.98 -4.29
N ASP A 123 -8.99 -13.81 -4.60
CA ASP A 123 -10.21 -13.97 -3.80
C ASP A 123 -9.95 -14.67 -2.45
N THR A 124 -8.98 -15.58 -2.40
CA THR A 124 -8.65 -16.36 -1.20
C THR A 124 -7.36 -15.88 -0.54
N PHE A 125 -7.16 -16.25 0.73
CA PHE A 125 -5.91 -15.94 1.43
C PHE A 125 -4.73 -16.72 0.84
N GLU A 126 -4.95 -17.99 0.50
CA GLU A 126 -3.97 -18.88 -0.13
C GLU A 126 -3.56 -18.35 -1.50
N GLY A 127 -4.51 -17.84 -2.28
CA GLY A 127 -4.24 -17.18 -3.56
C GLY A 127 -3.37 -15.93 -3.37
N ALA A 128 -3.67 -15.10 -2.38
CA ALA A 128 -2.89 -13.90 -2.08
C ALA A 128 -1.44 -14.26 -1.67
N VAL A 129 -1.27 -15.30 -0.85
CA VAL A 129 0.06 -15.83 -0.46
C VAL A 129 0.81 -16.34 -1.68
N ALA A 130 0.17 -17.08 -2.58
CA ALA A 130 0.81 -17.56 -3.82
C ALA A 130 1.27 -16.41 -4.72
N VAL A 131 0.46 -15.35 -4.85
CA VAL A 131 0.83 -14.13 -5.58
C VAL A 131 2.02 -13.44 -4.94
N LEU A 132 2.05 -13.31 -3.61
CA LEU A 132 3.14 -12.66 -2.87
C LEU A 132 4.46 -13.43 -2.99
N LYS A 133 4.43 -14.75 -2.79
CA LYS A 133 5.61 -15.62 -2.96
C LYS A 133 6.25 -15.43 -4.33
N ARG A 134 5.44 -15.37 -5.40
CA ARG A 134 5.90 -15.13 -6.77
C ARG A 134 6.41 -13.69 -6.96
N SER A 135 5.61 -12.69 -6.59
CA SER A 135 5.85 -11.27 -6.92
C SER A 135 6.93 -10.59 -6.08
N MET A 136 7.33 -11.21 -4.96
CA MET A 136 8.35 -10.69 -4.04
C MET A 136 9.50 -11.68 -3.83
N SER A 137 9.55 -12.78 -4.58
CA SER A 137 10.59 -13.82 -4.43
C SER A 137 10.72 -14.37 -3.00
N ILE A 138 9.60 -14.57 -2.30
CA ILE A 138 9.57 -15.06 -0.91
C ILE A 138 9.36 -16.58 -0.91
N PRO A 139 10.37 -17.41 -0.55
CA PRO A 139 10.22 -18.87 -0.60
C PRO A 139 9.28 -19.39 0.50
N GLU A 140 9.44 -18.90 1.73
CA GLU A 140 8.70 -19.31 2.90
C GLU A 140 8.26 -18.11 3.74
N ILE A 141 7.10 -18.23 4.37
CA ILE A 141 6.53 -17.24 5.29
C ILE A 141 6.30 -17.98 6.60
N SER A 142 6.83 -17.46 7.70
CA SER A 142 6.66 -18.06 9.02
C SER A 142 5.19 -18.02 9.47
N GLU A 143 4.80 -18.85 10.44
CA GLU A 143 3.44 -18.85 10.98
C GLU A 143 3.05 -17.49 11.57
N GLU A 144 3.96 -16.83 12.28
CA GLU A 144 3.75 -15.48 12.82
C GLU A 144 3.52 -14.45 11.71
N ASP A 145 4.32 -14.50 10.65
CA ASP A 145 4.17 -13.59 9.50
C ASP A 145 2.90 -13.88 8.70
N MET A 146 2.44 -15.14 8.67
CA MET A 146 1.17 -15.52 8.06
C MET A 146 -0.01 -14.91 8.81
N GLU A 147 0.01 -14.89 10.14
CA GLU A 147 -1.05 -14.24 10.93
C GLU A 147 -1.05 -12.72 10.74
N VAL A 148 0.12 -12.08 10.73
CA VAL A 148 0.25 -10.65 10.41
C VAL A 148 -0.29 -10.35 9.02
N LEU A 149 0.11 -11.14 8.02
CA LEU A 149 -0.33 -10.98 6.63
C LEU A 149 -1.85 -11.15 6.50
N LYS A 150 -2.42 -12.14 7.17
CA LYS A 150 -3.87 -12.40 7.20
C LYS A 150 -4.64 -11.23 7.77
N GLN A 151 -4.17 -10.67 8.90
CA GLN A 151 -4.76 -9.48 9.49
C GLN A 151 -4.71 -8.29 8.52
N ARG A 152 -3.53 -8.01 7.95
CA ARG A 152 -3.36 -6.89 7.00
C ARG A 152 -4.24 -7.05 5.76
N LEU A 153 -4.33 -8.25 5.20
CA LEU A 153 -5.17 -8.51 4.03
C LEU A 153 -6.65 -8.36 4.34
N ASN A 154 -7.10 -8.79 5.52
CA ASN A 154 -8.47 -8.56 5.97
C ASN A 154 -8.77 -7.06 6.10
N CYS A 155 -7.84 -6.28 6.65
CA CYS A 155 -7.98 -4.83 6.73
C CYS A 155 -8.09 -4.18 5.35
N VAL A 156 -7.21 -4.55 4.41
CA VAL A 156 -7.26 -4.09 3.02
C VAL A 156 -8.60 -4.43 2.35
N ARG A 157 -9.13 -5.64 2.55
CA ARG A 157 -10.42 -6.06 1.97
C ARG A 157 -11.59 -5.25 2.52
N HIS A 158 -11.63 -5.00 3.83
CA HIS A 158 -12.66 -4.12 4.42
C HIS A 158 -12.54 -2.69 3.89
N TRP A 159 -11.30 -2.19 3.78
CA TRP A 159 -11.03 -0.85 3.25
C TRP A 159 -11.49 -0.72 1.79
N LEU A 160 -11.14 -1.68 0.93
CA LEU A 160 -11.55 -1.75 -0.48
C LEU A 160 -13.07 -1.73 -0.65
N ASN A 161 -13.80 -2.42 0.23
CA ASN A 161 -15.25 -2.54 0.13
C ASN A 161 -16.03 -1.30 0.60
N ALA A 162 -15.43 -0.44 1.44
CA ALA A 162 -16.19 0.60 2.14
C ALA A 162 -15.60 2.02 2.08
N PHE A 163 -14.28 2.16 1.92
CA PHE A 163 -13.60 3.46 2.09
C PHE A 163 -12.59 3.79 0.98
N ALA A 164 -12.16 2.80 0.20
CA ALA A 164 -11.23 3.00 -0.89
C ALA A 164 -11.84 3.91 -1.97
N PRO A 165 -11.09 4.93 -2.45
CA PRO A 165 -11.54 5.73 -3.58
C PRO A 165 -11.58 4.91 -4.86
N GLU A 166 -12.46 5.26 -5.80
CA GLU A 166 -12.62 4.54 -7.07
C GLU A 166 -11.31 4.44 -7.89
N GLU A 167 -10.41 5.41 -7.68
CA GLU A 167 -9.10 5.51 -8.34
C GLU A 167 -8.17 4.33 -8.03
N VAL A 168 -8.32 3.68 -6.87
CA VAL A 168 -7.50 2.49 -6.53
C VAL A 168 -8.11 1.19 -7.01
N LEU A 169 -9.39 1.21 -7.41
CA LEU A 169 -10.08 0.04 -7.92
C LEU A 169 -9.66 -0.21 -9.37
N PHE A 170 -9.42 -1.47 -9.73
CA PHE A 170 -9.10 -1.84 -11.10
C PHE A 170 -9.64 -3.22 -11.44
N THR A 171 -9.76 -3.48 -12.75
CA THR A 171 -10.05 -4.80 -13.29
C THR A 171 -9.08 -5.05 -14.42
N VAL A 172 -8.36 -6.18 -14.35
CA VAL A 172 -7.45 -6.59 -15.43
C VAL A 172 -8.31 -6.97 -16.62
N SER A 173 -8.05 -6.35 -17.77
CA SER A 173 -8.74 -6.71 -19.00
C SER A 173 -8.22 -8.06 -19.50
N PRO A 174 -9.04 -9.13 -19.59
CA PRO A 174 -8.57 -10.45 -20.03
C PRO A 174 -8.04 -10.41 -21.47
N GLU A 175 -8.74 -9.67 -22.32
CA GLU A 175 -8.33 -9.35 -23.68
C GLU A 175 -7.66 -7.97 -23.72
N ARG A 176 -6.87 -7.71 -24.78
CA ARG A 176 -6.27 -6.40 -24.97
C ARG A 176 -7.38 -5.37 -25.21
N PRO A 177 -7.45 -4.28 -24.43
CA PRO A 177 -8.34 -3.16 -24.73
C PRO A 177 -8.04 -2.56 -26.11
N ASP A 178 -9.07 -2.10 -26.80
CA ASP A 178 -8.93 -1.34 -28.05
C ASP A 178 -8.40 0.06 -27.73
N VAL A 179 -7.08 0.17 -27.61
CA VAL A 179 -6.38 1.42 -27.28
C VAL A 179 -5.36 1.74 -28.35
N GLU A 180 -5.53 2.92 -28.96
CA GLU A 180 -4.56 3.46 -29.90
C GLU A 180 -3.30 3.91 -29.15
N LEU A 181 -2.16 3.37 -29.55
CA LEU A 181 -0.85 3.81 -29.11
C LEU A 181 -0.24 4.67 -30.21
N THR A 182 0.40 5.77 -29.80
CA THR A 182 1.26 6.54 -30.69
C THR A 182 2.49 5.72 -31.09
N GLU A 183 3.16 6.11 -32.18
CA GLU A 183 4.39 5.43 -32.62
C GLU A 183 5.48 5.42 -31.52
N ALA A 184 5.60 6.53 -30.77
CA ALA A 184 6.52 6.63 -29.65
C ALA A 184 6.15 5.69 -28.50
N GLU A 185 4.86 5.55 -28.18
CA GLU A 185 4.38 4.61 -27.16
C GLU A 185 4.59 3.15 -27.58
N ARG A 186 4.38 2.82 -28.86
CA ARG A 186 4.63 1.48 -29.40
C ARG A 186 6.12 1.11 -29.30
N ALA A 187 7.00 2.01 -29.73
CA ALA A 187 8.44 1.83 -29.59
C ALA A 187 8.86 1.66 -28.12
N TYR A 188 8.26 2.43 -27.22
CA TYR A 188 8.50 2.32 -25.78
C TYR A 188 8.06 0.98 -25.20
N VAL A 189 6.86 0.51 -25.55
CA VAL A 189 6.34 -0.76 -25.07
C VAL A 189 7.21 -1.92 -25.54
N GLN A 190 7.68 -1.88 -26.79
CA GLN A 190 8.62 -2.88 -27.31
C GLN A 190 9.95 -2.88 -26.55
N ALA A 191 10.57 -1.71 -26.36
CA ALA A 191 11.81 -1.58 -25.61
C ALA A 191 11.66 -2.02 -24.14
N LEU A 192 10.51 -1.71 -23.52
CA LEU A 192 10.20 -2.15 -22.17
C LEU A 192 10.07 -3.67 -22.10
N ARG A 193 9.36 -4.29 -23.05
CA ARG A 193 9.21 -5.74 -23.12
C ARG A 193 10.57 -6.44 -23.15
N GLU A 194 11.48 -6.00 -24.02
CA GLU A 194 12.83 -6.54 -24.12
C GLU A 194 13.60 -6.42 -22.78
N ARG A 195 13.50 -5.27 -22.12
CA ARG A 195 14.09 -5.10 -20.78
C ARG A 195 13.49 -6.07 -19.76
N LEU A 196 12.17 -6.29 -19.78
CA LEU A 196 11.46 -7.16 -18.85
C LEU A 196 11.79 -8.67 -19.03
N GLU A 197 12.29 -9.09 -20.18
CA GLU A 197 12.69 -10.48 -20.42
C GLU A 197 13.92 -10.89 -19.57
N GLY A 198 14.80 -9.95 -19.21
CA GLY A 198 16.06 -10.21 -18.51
C GLY A 198 16.07 -9.93 -17.00
N ILE A 199 14.99 -9.42 -16.41
CA ILE A 199 14.98 -9.01 -15.00
C ILE A 199 14.34 -10.05 -14.09
N GLU A 200 14.66 -9.96 -12.80
CA GLU A 200 13.89 -10.62 -11.75
C GLU A 200 12.46 -10.07 -11.71
N TRP A 201 11.47 -10.95 -11.60
CA TRP A 201 10.04 -10.61 -11.70
C TRP A 201 9.47 -10.06 -10.39
N THR A 202 10.08 -9.00 -9.86
CA THR A 202 9.63 -8.33 -8.63
C THR A 202 9.07 -6.94 -8.90
N GLY A 203 8.18 -6.49 -8.02
CA GLY A 203 7.48 -5.21 -8.17
C GLY A 203 8.42 -4.01 -8.36
N ASP A 204 9.48 -3.93 -7.56
CA ASP A 204 10.47 -2.85 -7.65
C ASP A 204 11.28 -2.91 -8.94
N ARG A 205 11.77 -4.10 -9.33
CA ARG A 205 12.55 -4.27 -10.57
C ARG A 205 11.75 -3.92 -11.82
N ILE A 206 10.48 -4.32 -11.87
CA ILE A 206 9.57 -3.94 -12.97
C ILE A 206 9.33 -2.42 -12.95
N HIS A 207 9.14 -1.83 -11.78
CA HIS A 207 8.93 -0.39 -11.66
C HIS A 207 10.14 0.41 -12.14
N ASP A 208 11.34 0.00 -11.74
CA ASP A 208 12.60 0.59 -12.18
C ASP A 208 12.76 0.45 -13.70
N ALA A 209 12.48 -0.73 -14.24
CA ALA A 209 12.54 -0.97 -15.69
C ALA A 209 11.60 -0.04 -16.50
N ILE A 210 10.40 0.26 -15.97
CA ILE A 210 9.46 1.21 -16.59
C ILE A 210 10.09 2.61 -16.65
N TYR A 211 10.66 3.09 -15.54
CA TYR A 211 11.30 4.40 -15.46
C TYR A 211 12.58 4.50 -16.30
N GLU A 212 13.45 3.50 -16.21
CA GLU A 212 14.72 3.47 -16.93
C GLU A 212 14.52 3.43 -18.44
N THR A 213 13.54 2.65 -18.93
CA THR A 213 13.18 2.63 -20.35
C THR A 213 12.66 4.01 -20.79
N ALA A 214 11.83 4.66 -19.96
CA ALA A 214 11.26 5.97 -20.31
C ALA A 214 12.38 7.02 -20.41
N LYS A 215 13.30 7.01 -19.46
CA LYS A 215 14.48 7.88 -19.45
C LYS A 215 15.39 7.63 -20.66
N ALA A 216 15.67 6.37 -20.98
CA ALA A 216 16.53 6.01 -22.11
C ALA A 216 15.96 6.48 -23.45
N MET A 217 14.63 6.51 -23.59
CA MET A 217 13.93 6.98 -24.78
C MET A 217 13.58 8.47 -24.76
N GLY A 218 13.99 9.21 -23.73
CA GLY A 218 13.67 10.64 -23.58
C GLY A 218 12.17 10.92 -23.41
N MET A 219 11.40 9.93 -22.97
CA MET A 219 9.96 10.04 -22.77
C MET A 219 9.61 10.45 -21.35
N GLN A 220 8.51 11.19 -21.21
CA GLN A 220 7.99 11.56 -19.91
C GLN A 220 7.45 10.32 -19.20
N PRO A 221 7.95 9.95 -17.99
CA PRO A 221 7.50 8.74 -17.30
C PRO A 221 5.99 8.67 -17.15
N LYS A 222 5.34 9.79 -16.83
CA LYS A 222 3.87 9.87 -16.70
C LYS A 222 3.14 9.35 -17.94
N ALA A 223 3.58 9.71 -19.14
CA ALA A 223 2.96 9.25 -20.39
C ALA A 223 3.18 7.74 -20.59
N CYS A 224 4.37 7.23 -20.30
CA CYS A 224 4.68 5.81 -20.34
C CYS A 224 3.80 4.99 -19.37
N PHE A 225 3.64 5.45 -18.13
CA PHE A 225 2.72 4.82 -17.17
C PHE A 225 1.27 4.84 -17.67
N GLN A 226 0.82 5.96 -18.24
CA GLN A 226 -0.54 6.08 -18.80
C GLN A 226 -0.77 5.10 -19.95
N ALA A 227 0.18 4.94 -20.87
CA ALA A 227 0.10 3.97 -21.96
C ALA A 227 -0.06 2.53 -21.43
N LEU A 228 0.70 2.18 -20.40
CA LEU A 228 0.63 0.85 -19.78
C LEU A 228 -0.69 0.64 -19.03
N TYR A 229 -1.19 1.62 -18.26
CA TYR A 229 -2.52 1.49 -17.63
C TYR A 229 -3.62 1.27 -18.68
N ARG A 230 -3.55 1.96 -19.83
CA ARG A 230 -4.50 1.76 -20.93
C ARG A 230 -4.47 0.33 -21.46
N LEU A 231 -3.28 -0.26 -21.58
CA LEU A 231 -3.09 -1.64 -22.08
C LEU A 231 -3.58 -2.73 -21.12
N PHE A 232 -3.51 -2.50 -19.81
CA PHE A 232 -3.79 -3.55 -18.81
C PHE A 232 -5.16 -3.42 -18.15
N ILE A 233 -5.63 -2.19 -17.90
CA ILE A 233 -6.83 -1.92 -17.09
C ILE A 233 -7.79 -0.91 -17.75
N ALA A 234 -7.55 -0.52 -19.00
CA ALA A 234 -8.38 0.43 -19.75
C ALA A 234 -8.61 1.78 -19.01
N ARG A 235 -7.64 2.22 -18.20
CA ARG A 235 -7.64 3.49 -17.46
C ARG A 235 -6.35 4.27 -17.71
N THR A 236 -6.31 5.54 -17.32
CA THR A 236 -5.11 6.39 -17.43
C THR A 236 -4.33 6.49 -16.12
N SER A 237 -4.86 5.94 -15.02
CA SER A 237 -4.21 5.84 -13.73
C SER A 237 -4.64 4.55 -13.05
N GLY A 238 -3.91 4.15 -12.02
CA GLY A 238 -4.17 2.93 -11.29
C GLY A 238 -3.16 2.69 -10.17
N PRO A 239 -3.10 1.46 -9.64
CA PRO A 239 -2.15 1.08 -8.59
C PRO A 239 -0.71 1.21 -9.08
N ARG A 240 0.26 1.26 -8.16
CA ARG A 240 1.69 1.34 -8.51
C ARG A 240 2.07 0.25 -9.51
N LEU A 241 2.31 0.65 -10.76
CA LEU A 241 2.26 -0.25 -11.91
C LEU A 241 3.25 -1.43 -11.84
N GLY A 242 4.47 -1.23 -11.33
CA GLY A 242 5.45 -2.32 -11.25
C GLY A 242 5.00 -3.45 -10.34
N PHE A 243 4.44 -3.09 -9.18
CA PHE A 243 3.84 -4.03 -8.23
C PHE A 243 2.57 -4.68 -8.79
N PHE A 244 1.72 -3.92 -9.47
CA PHE A 244 0.57 -4.48 -10.15
C PHE A 244 0.99 -5.52 -11.21
N LEU A 245 1.91 -5.18 -12.12
CA LEU A 245 2.36 -6.12 -13.15
C LEU A 245 3.05 -7.36 -12.56
N SER A 246 3.76 -7.24 -11.44
CA SER A 246 4.40 -8.40 -10.78
C SER A 246 3.40 -9.39 -10.19
N THR A 247 2.18 -8.95 -9.86
CA THR A 247 1.11 -9.86 -9.42
C THR A 247 0.53 -10.71 -10.54
N LEU A 248 0.58 -10.21 -11.80
CA LEU A 248 0.05 -10.90 -12.97
C LEU A 248 0.98 -12.01 -13.43
N ASP A 249 0.45 -12.92 -14.27
CA ASP A 249 1.28 -13.90 -14.95
C ASP A 249 2.31 -13.22 -15.87
N ARG A 250 3.58 -13.64 -15.77
CA ARG A 250 4.68 -13.07 -16.55
C ARG A 250 4.44 -13.23 -18.06
N GLY A 251 3.97 -14.40 -18.47
CA GLY A 251 3.66 -14.69 -19.87
C GLY A 251 2.54 -13.80 -20.39
N PHE A 252 1.49 -13.60 -19.60
CA PHE A 252 0.41 -12.66 -19.90
C PHE A 252 0.91 -11.23 -20.11
N VAL A 253 1.76 -10.72 -19.20
CA VAL A 253 2.31 -9.35 -19.31
C VAL A 253 3.16 -9.21 -20.57
N LEU A 254 4.11 -10.11 -20.80
CA LEU A 254 4.98 -10.05 -21.98
C LEU A 254 4.19 -10.20 -23.28
N LYS A 255 3.18 -11.09 -23.32
CA LYS A 255 2.27 -11.24 -24.46
C LYS A 255 1.48 -9.95 -24.72
N ARG A 256 0.90 -9.34 -23.69
CA ARG A 256 0.14 -8.08 -23.81
C ARG A 256 0.99 -6.95 -24.37
N LEU A 257 2.26 -6.86 -23.95
CA LEU A 257 3.22 -5.89 -24.49
C LEU A 257 3.65 -6.23 -25.92
N ALA A 258 3.75 -7.52 -26.28
CA ALA A 258 4.10 -7.94 -27.65
C ALA A 258 2.98 -7.66 -28.66
N GLU A 259 1.73 -7.76 -28.22
CA GLU A 259 0.56 -7.46 -29.04
C GLU A 259 0.37 -5.95 -29.25
N ALA A 260 0.95 -5.10 -28.39
CA ALA A 260 0.79 -3.64 -28.29
C ALA A 260 1.13 -2.90 -29.58
#